data_AF-A0A7C1KUS9-F1
#
_entry.id   AF-A0A7C1KUS9-F1
#
_cell.length_a   1.000
_cell.length_b   1.000
_cell.length_c   1.000
_cell.angle_alpha   90.00
_cell.angle_beta   90.00
_cell.angle_gamma   90.00
#
_symmetry.space_group_name_H-M   'P 1'
#
loop_
_entity.id
_entity.type
_entity.pdbx_description
1 polymer ?
#
loop_
_entity_poly.entity_id
_entity_poly.type
_entity_poly.pdbx_seq_one_letter_code
_entity_poly.pdbx_strand_id
1 'polypeptide(L)'
;MNILFRADASMVIGTGHVIRCLTLADELGRQGASISFISRETEGNLIELIEERGYSVHALPADIDMDTDRELTLHLLEQQGHPDWLIADHYEIDSSWESPLRRSVKNIMVIDDLADRKHDCDLLLDQNYNDDHERYRQLVPATCTRLLGPEYTLLRPQFADVRSNIKEHTGEIRRILIFMGGGDETDQTSRVLNAIQMLNLHNLEIDVVIGP
;
A
#
# COMPACT_ATOMS: atom_id res chain seq x y z
N MET A 1 -19.85 9.14 0.08
CA MET A 1 -19.34 7.96 -0.62
C MET A 1 -18.79 7.00 0.42
N ASN A 2 -19.17 5.73 0.41
CA ASN A 2 -18.68 4.71 1.34
C ASN A 2 -17.57 3.89 0.66
N ILE A 3 -16.39 3.84 1.25
CA ILE A 3 -15.20 3.20 0.67
C ILE A 3 -14.62 2.24 1.70
N LEU A 4 -14.43 0.99 1.27
CA LEU A 4 -13.83 -0.05 2.08
C LEU A 4 -12.45 -0.41 1.52
N PHE A 5 -11.43 -0.39 2.34
CA PHE A 5 -10.09 -0.84 1.97
C PHE A 5 -9.86 -2.29 2.43
N ARG A 6 -9.19 -3.10 1.62
CA ARG A 6 -8.66 -4.42 1.99
C ARG A 6 -7.15 -4.40 1.79
N ALA A 7 -6.41 -4.29 2.89
CA ALA A 7 -4.94 -4.26 2.88
C ALA A 7 -4.42 -4.83 4.20
N ASP A 8 -3.27 -5.50 4.14
CA ASP A 8 -2.61 -6.06 5.33
C ASP A 8 -1.23 -5.44 5.54
N ALA A 9 -0.79 -5.50 6.80
CA ALA A 9 0.60 -5.34 7.17
C ALA A 9 1.00 -6.52 8.06
N SER A 10 2.25 -6.93 7.98
CA SER A 10 2.83 -7.94 8.86
C SER A 10 4.34 -7.80 8.88
N MET A 11 5.01 -8.51 9.79
CA MET A 11 6.47 -8.60 9.79
C MET A 11 7.04 -9.05 8.43
N VAL A 12 6.33 -9.96 7.76
CA VAL A 12 6.75 -10.60 6.51
C VAL A 12 6.44 -9.76 5.27
N ILE A 13 5.22 -9.23 5.16
CA ILE A 13 4.81 -8.45 3.98
C ILE A 13 5.24 -6.97 4.10
N GLY A 14 5.63 -6.54 5.30
CA GLY A 14 5.95 -5.18 5.64
C GLY A 14 4.72 -4.28 5.80
N THR A 15 4.96 -2.98 5.90
CA THR A 15 3.92 -1.97 6.21
C THR A 15 3.42 -1.21 4.97
N GLY A 16 3.97 -1.49 3.79
CA GLY A 16 3.80 -0.67 2.59
C GLY A 16 2.34 -0.50 2.18
N HIS A 17 1.60 -1.62 2.10
CA HIS A 17 0.19 -1.66 1.67
C HIS A 17 -0.69 -0.78 2.55
N VAL A 18 -0.64 -0.96 3.86
CA VAL A 18 -1.44 -0.15 4.80
C VAL A 18 -1.05 1.32 4.76
N ILE A 19 0.24 1.66 4.69
CA ILE A 19 0.68 3.06 4.69
C ILE A 19 0.22 3.81 3.43
N ARG A 20 0.29 3.18 2.24
CA ARG A 20 -0.19 3.81 1.01
C ARG A 20 -1.72 3.87 0.95
N CYS A 21 -2.41 2.82 1.44
CA CYS A 21 -3.86 2.86 1.60
C CYS A 21 -4.32 3.96 2.58
N LEU A 22 -3.64 4.14 3.72
CA LEU A 22 -3.91 5.24 4.66
C LEU A 22 -3.71 6.61 4.01
N THR A 23 -2.69 6.76 3.17
CA THR A 23 -2.44 8.01 2.44
C THR A 23 -3.60 8.36 1.51
N LEU A 24 -4.12 7.37 0.78
CA LEU A 24 -5.29 7.54 -0.07
C LEU A 24 -6.58 7.77 0.76
N ALA A 25 -6.76 7.00 1.83
CA ALA A 25 -7.89 7.13 2.75
C ALA A 25 -7.98 8.54 3.37
N ASP A 26 -6.85 9.10 3.80
CA ASP A 26 -6.76 10.45 4.38
C ASP A 26 -7.28 11.50 3.40
N GLU A 27 -6.86 11.44 2.13
CA GLU A 27 -7.30 12.40 1.12
C GLU A 27 -8.77 12.20 0.74
N LEU A 28 -9.24 10.95 0.59
CA LEU A 28 -10.64 10.65 0.31
C LEU A 28 -11.56 11.05 1.47
N GLY A 29 -11.15 10.81 2.71
CA GLY A 29 -11.85 11.22 3.92
C GLY A 29 -11.96 12.74 4.02
N ARG A 30 -10.88 13.46 3.68
CA ARG A 30 -10.88 14.94 3.58
C ARG A 30 -11.86 15.46 2.53
N GLN A 31 -12.12 14.69 1.48
CA GLN A 31 -13.14 14.97 0.46
C GLN A 31 -14.56 14.51 0.84
N GLY A 32 -14.76 14.00 2.07
CA GLY A 32 -16.06 13.64 2.61
C GLY A 32 -16.47 12.18 2.36
N ALA A 33 -15.53 11.30 2.01
CA ALA A 33 -15.81 9.86 1.99
C ALA A 33 -15.87 9.29 3.41
N SER A 34 -16.76 8.32 3.61
CA SER A 34 -16.78 7.44 4.78
C SER A 34 -15.84 6.28 4.49
N ILE A 35 -14.85 6.06 5.36
CA ILE A 35 -13.79 5.09 5.15
C ILE A 35 -13.82 4.02 6.25
N SER A 36 -13.67 2.77 5.84
CA SER A 36 -13.35 1.65 6.74
C SER A 36 -12.33 0.71 6.10
N PHE A 37 -11.74 -0.16 6.91
CA PHE A 37 -10.70 -1.11 6.50
C PHE A 37 -11.08 -2.55 6.84
N ILE A 38 -10.54 -3.49 6.08
CA ILE A 38 -10.45 -4.91 6.37
C ILE A 38 -8.96 -5.26 6.41
N SER A 39 -8.49 -5.76 7.55
CA SER A 39 -7.09 -6.15 7.77
C SER A 39 -7.03 -7.42 8.61
N ARG A 40 -6.06 -8.28 8.36
CA ARG A 40 -5.79 -9.49 9.14
C ARG A 40 -5.05 -9.15 10.43
N GLU A 41 -5.33 -9.91 11.48
CA GLU A 41 -4.67 -9.83 12.79
C GLU A 41 -3.31 -10.56 12.81
N THR A 42 -2.50 -10.40 11.77
CA THR A 42 -1.16 -11.00 11.69
C THR A 42 -0.17 -10.31 12.63
N GLU A 43 0.92 -11.00 13.00
CA GLU A 43 2.01 -10.36 13.76
C GLU A 43 2.62 -9.20 12.96
N GLY A 44 2.76 -8.03 13.59
CA GLY A 44 3.20 -6.80 12.93
C GLY A 44 2.12 -6.10 12.09
N ASN A 45 0.84 -6.44 12.28
CA ASN A 45 -0.25 -5.69 11.67
C ASN A 45 -0.30 -4.23 12.12
N LEU A 46 -1.01 -3.41 11.35
CA LEU A 46 -1.18 -1.98 11.60
C LEU A 46 -2.64 -1.60 11.90
N ILE A 47 -3.42 -2.52 12.49
CA ILE A 47 -4.83 -2.27 12.85
C ILE A 47 -4.92 -1.08 13.82
N GLU A 48 -4.12 -1.08 14.89
CA GLU A 48 -4.11 0.00 15.89
C GLU A 48 -3.80 1.36 15.22
N LEU A 49 -2.83 1.41 14.31
CA LEU A 49 -2.52 2.63 13.56
C LEU A 49 -3.71 3.10 12.71
N ILE A 50 -4.43 2.19 12.05
CA ILE A 50 -5.62 2.54 11.26
C ILE A 50 -6.71 3.13 12.17
N GLU A 51 -6.93 2.53 13.34
CA GLU A 51 -7.90 3.01 14.33
C GLU A 51 -7.51 4.37 14.93
N GLU A 52 -6.22 4.58 15.23
CA GLU A 52 -5.67 5.87 15.68
C GLU A 52 -5.85 6.99 14.66
N ARG A 53 -5.89 6.66 13.36
CA ARG A 53 -6.25 7.60 12.28
C ARG A 53 -7.74 7.91 12.21
N GLY A 54 -8.57 7.25 13.02
CA GLY A 54 -10.00 7.47 13.12
C GLY A 54 -10.83 6.62 12.17
N TYR A 55 -10.24 5.59 11.55
CA TYR A 55 -10.96 4.67 10.67
C TYR A 55 -11.42 3.42 11.43
N SER A 56 -12.60 2.90 11.08
CA SER A 56 -13.05 1.61 11.61
C SER A 56 -12.35 0.46 10.89
N VAL A 57 -11.98 -0.59 11.63
CA VAL A 57 -11.36 -1.80 11.08
C VAL A 57 -12.24 -3.02 11.34
N HIS A 58 -12.45 -3.81 10.29
CA HIS A 58 -13.00 -5.15 10.35
C HIS A 58 -11.84 -6.14 10.35
N ALA A 59 -11.46 -6.59 11.55
CA ALA A 59 -10.36 -7.52 11.73
C ALA A 59 -10.74 -8.93 11.20
N LEU A 60 -9.86 -9.51 10.39
CA LEU A 60 -9.95 -10.91 9.95
C LEU A 60 -8.93 -11.77 10.73
N PRO A 61 -9.21 -13.06 10.96
CA PRO A 61 -8.22 -13.95 11.57
C PRO A 61 -6.94 -14.04 10.74
N ALA A 62 -5.79 -14.15 11.39
CA ALA A 62 -4.48 -14.16 10.73
C ALA A 62 -4.27 -15.34 9.76
N ASP A 63 -4.59 -16.55 10.22
CA ASP A 63 -4.27 -17.80 9.54
C ASP A 63 -5.44 -18.31 8.68
N ILE A 64 -5.83 -17.51 7.68
CA ILE A 64 -6.89 -17.87 6.73
C ILE A 64 -6.37 -17.88 5.30
N ASP A 65 -6.94 -18.75 4.48
CA ASP A 65 -6.69 -18.74 3.04
C ASP A 65 -7.50 -17.63 2.33
N MET A 66 -7.17 -17.39 1.06
CA MET A 66 -7.83 -16.37 0.25
C MET A 66 -9.31 -16.65 -0.02
N ASP A 67 -9.73 -17.92 -0.01
CA ASP A 67 -11.14 -18.28 -0.16
C ASP A 67 -11.96 -17.89 1.07
N THR A 68 -11.44 -18.18 2.26
CA THR A 68 -12.03 -17.77 3.54
C THR A 68 -12.03 -16.25 3.67
N ASP A 69 -10.93 -15.58 3.30
CA ASP A 69 -10.84 -14.12 3.26
C ASP A 69 -11.92 -13.50 2.36
N ARG A 70 -12.08 -14.04 1.14
CA ARG A 70 -13.11 -13.63 0.19
C ARG A 70 -14.51 -13.77 0.78
N GLU A 71 -14.79 -14.90 1.42
CA GLU A 71 -16.11 -15.17 2.02
C GLU A 71 -16.42 -14.23 3.18
N LEU A 72 -15.46 -13.98 4.07
CA LEU A 72 -15.61 -13.02 5.16
C LEU A 72 -15.77 -11.60 4.63
N THR A 73 -14.96 -11.21 3.63
CA THR A 73 -15.07 -9.91 2.97
C THR A 73 -16.43 -9.74 2.29
N LEU A 74 -16.92 -10.75 1.58
CA LEU A 74 -18.25 -10.73 0.96
C LEU A 74 -19.35 -10.51 1.99
N HIS A 75 -19.29 -11.23 3.12
CA HIS A 75 -20.25 -11.07 4.21
C HIS A 75 -20.24 -9.65 4.78
N LEU A 76 -19.06 -9.06 4.97
CA LEU A 76 -18.91 -7.69 5.43
C LEU A 76 -19.49 -6.68 4.43
N LEU A 77 -19.22 -6.84 3.13
CA LEU A 77 -19.77 -5.97 2.08
C LEU A 77 -21.31 -5.94 2.08
N GLU A 78 -21.93 -7.10 2.27
CA GLU A 78 -23.40 -7.24 2.37
C GLU A 78 -23.96 -6.55 3.62
N GLN A 79 -23.29 -6.70 4.77
CA GLN A 79 -23.68 -6.04 6.02
C GLN A 79 -23.54 -4.51 5.96
N GLN A 80 -22.53 -4.01 5.24
CA GLN A 80 -22.27 -2.57 5.07
C GLN A 80 -23.20 -1.91 4.02
N GLY A 81 -24.12 -2.66 3.41
CA GLY A 81 -25.12 -2.12 2.49
C GLY A 81 -24.54 -1.74 1.13
N HIS A 82 -23.59 -2.52 0.62
CA HIS A 82 -22.95 -2.35 -0.70
C HIS A 82 -22.17 -1.04 -0.84
N PRO A 83 -20.89 -0.99 -0.42
CA PRO A 83 -20.07 0.22 -0.53
C PRO A 83 -19.93 0.69 -2.00
N ASP A 84 -19.60 1.97 -2.16
CA ASP A 84 -19.38 2.57 -3.48
C ASP A 84 -18.07 2.06 -4.10
N TRP A 85 -17.06 1.81 -3.26
CA TRP A 85 -15.75 1.31 -3.67
C TRP A 85 -15.22 0.28 -2.68
N LEU A 86 -14.63 -0.79 -3.23
CA LEU A 86 -13.70 -1.68 -2.54
C LEU A 86 -12.32 -1.43 -3.12
N ILE A 87 -11.37 -1.02 -2.30
CA ILE A 87 -9.98 -0.76 -2.69
C ILE A 87 -9.12 -1.90 -2.13
N ALA A 88 -8.58 -2.76 -2.99
CA ALA A 88 -7.75 -3.89 -2.60
C ALA A 88 -6.26 -3.61 -2.89
N ASP A 89 -5.40 -3.91 -1.93
CA ASP A 89 -3.94 -3.79 -2.03
C ASP A 89 -3.30 -4.96 -1.30
N HIS A 90 -3.13 -6.08 -2.01
CA HIS A 90 -2.57 -7.30 -1.46
C HIS A 90 -2.01 -8.19 -2.58
N TYR A 91 -0.83 -8.78 -2.36
CA TYR A 91 -0.17 -9.61 -3.38
C TYR A 91 -0.90 -10.92 -3.71
N GLU A 92 -1.74 -11.42 -2.81
CA GLU A 92 -2.51 -12.65 -3.02
C GLU A 92 -3.91 -12.42 -3.62
N ILE A 93 -4.32 -11.16 -3.86
CA ILE A 93 -5.63 -10.84 -4.43
C ILE A 93 -5.54 -10.83 -5.96
N ASP A 94 -6.42 -11.59 -6.61
CA ASP A 94 -6.56 -11.63 -8.06
C ASP A 94 -8.05 -11.66 -8.48
N SER A 95 -8.29 -11.81 -9.78
CA SER A 95 -9.64 -11.86 -10.36
C SER A 95 -10.55 -12.94 -9.75
N SER A 96 -10.00 -14.05 -9.23
CA SER A 96 -10.79 -15.10 -8.58
C SER A 96 -11.34 -14.65 -7.22
N TRP A 97 -10.60 -13.76 -6.55
CA TRP A 97 -11.04 -13.09 -5.32
C TRP A 97 -12.05 -11.98 -5.61
N GLU A 98 -11.80 -11.17 -6.65
CA GLU A 98 -12.56 -9.95 -6.96
C GLU A 98 -13.91 -10.22 -7.65
N SER A 99 -13.94 -11.12 -8.64
CA SER A 99 -15.13 -11.36 -9.48
C SER A 99 -16.38 -11.71 -8.65
N PRO A 100 -16.29 -12.57 -7.60
CA PRO A 100 -17.44 -12.88 -6.76
C PRO A 100 -17.97 -11.69 -5.96
N LEU A 101 -17.12 -10.70 -5.65
CA LEU A 101 -17.49 -9.54 -4.84
C LEU A 101 -18.23 -8.46 -5.63
N ARG A 102 -18.18 -8.49 -6.97
CA ARG A 102 -18.80 -7.48 -7.86
C ARG A 102 -20.30 -7.26 -7.62
N ARG A 103 -21.01 -8.25 -7.09
CA ARG A 103 -22.45 -8.10 -6.76
C ARG A 103 -22.68 -7.36 -5.45
N SER A 104 -21.64 -7.28 -4.62
CA SER A 104 -21.69 -6.73 -3.26
C SER A 104 -21.02 -5.37 -3.13
N VAL A 105 -20.45 -4.83 -4.21
CA VAL A 105 -19.84 -3.49 -4.27
C VAL A 105 -20.12 -2.83 -5.62
N LYS A 106 -20.18 -1.50 -5.68
CA LYS A 106 -20.43 -0.80 -6.95
C LYS A 106 -19.21 -0.79 -7.88
N ASN A 107 -18.03 -0.53 -7.32
CA ASN A 107 -16.77 -0.50 -8.06
C ASN A 107 -15.63 -1.14 -7.26
N ILE A 108 -14.67 -1.72 -7.97
CA ILE A 108 -13.45 -2.28 -7.39
C ILE A 108 -12.25 -1.49 -7.92
N MET A 109 -11.40 -1.04 -7.01
CA MET A 109 -10.08 -0.51 -7.30
C MET A 109 -9.02 -1.50 -6.80
N VAL A 110 -7.97 -1.71 -7.60
CA VAL A 110 -6.83 -2.55 -7.21
C VAL A 110 -5.55 -1.72 -7.27
N ILE A 111 -4.71 -1.84 -6.25
CA ILE A 111 -3.33 -1.36 -6.27
C ILE A 111 -2.44 -2.58 -6.56
N ASP A 112 -1.80 -2.60 -7.73
CA ASP A 112 -0.89 -3.68 -8.14
C ASP A 112 0.37 -3.09 -8.78
N ASP A 113 1.52 -3.64 -8.43
CA ASP A 113 2.83 -3.25 -8.97
C ASP A 113 3.58 -4.42 -9.64
N LEU A 114 3.03 -5.64 -9.60
CA LEU A 114 3.66 -6.84 -10.13
C LEU A 114 3.27 -7.11 -11.59
N ALA A 115 2.02 -6.85 -11.99
CA ALA A 115 1.48 -7.17 -13.31
C ALA A 115 1.72 -8.64 -13.73
N ASP A 116 1.54 -9.57 -12.79
CA ASP A 116 1.77 -11.01 -13.00
C ASP A 116 0.49 -11.86 -12.93
N ARG A 117 -0.64 -11.22 -12.62
CA ARG A 117 -1.95 -11.84 -12.41
C ARG A 117 -3.06 -11.01 -13.04
N LYS A 118 -4.22 -11.64 -13.21
CA LYS A 118 -5.41 -10.97 -13.72
C LYS A 118 -6.19 -10.33 -12.59
N HIS A 119 -6.80 -9.19 -12.85
CA HIS A 119 -7.75 -8.52 -11.98
C HIS A 119 -9.08 -8.31 -12.71
N ASP A 120 -10.20 -8.41 -12.00
CA ASP A 120 -11.53 -7.98 -12.38
C ASP A 120 -11.89 -6.71 -11.59
N CYS A 121 -11.35 -5.57 -12.03
CA CYS A 121 -11.51 -4.28 -11.38
C CYS A 121 -11.91 -3.18 -12.36
N ASP A 122 -12.49 -2.10 -11.82
CA ASP A 122 -12.93 -0.93 -12.58
C ASP A 122 -11.81 0.12 -12.68
N LEU A 123 -10.91 0.15 -11.69
CA LEU A 123 -9.75 1.03 -11.62
C LEU A 123 -8.53 0.23 -11.16
N LEU A 124 -7.43 0.29 -11.91
CA LEU A 124 -6.14 -0.25 -11.50
C LEU A 124 -5.13 0.89 -11.31
N LEU A 125 -4.45 0.89 -10.17
CA LEU A 125 -3.36 1.81 -9.84
C LEU A 125 -2.04 1.04 -9.76
N ASP A 126 -1.10 1.41 -10.62
CA ASP A 126 0.31 1.06 -10.49
C ASP A 126 1.11 2.36 -10.42
N GLN A 127 1.56 2.71 -9.22
CA GLN A 127 2.26 3.96 -8.97
C GLN A 127 3.75 3.93 -9.32
N ASN A 128 4.30 2.77 -9.69
CA ASN A 128 5.73 2.61 -9.87
C ASN A 128 6.17 3.12 -11.25
N TYR A 129 7.43 3.57 -11.32
CA TYR A 129 8.05 3.89 -12.59
C TYR A 129 8.21 2.62 -13.42
N ASN A 130 7.57 2.58 -14.59
CA ASN A 130 7.73 1.52 -15.57
C ASN A 130 7.60 2.11 -16.97
N ASP A 131 8.46 1.68 -17.90
CA ASP A 131 8.42 2.12 -19.29
C ASP A 131 7.35 1.37 -20.12
N ASP A 132 6.79 0.26 -19.61
CA ASP A 132 5.73 -0.51 -20.26
C ASP A 132 4.33 -0.08 -19.80
N HIS A 133 3.74 0.85 -20.55
CA HIS A 133 2.37 1.32 -20.34
C HIS A 133 1.28 0.29 -20.72
N GLU A 134 1.64 -0.84 -21.32
CA GLU A 134 0.69 -1.88 -21.72
C GLU A 134 0.79 -3.16 -20.87
N ARG A 135 1.59 -3.15 -19.80
CA ARG A 135 1.82 -4.32 -18.92
C ARG A 135 0.52 -4.93 -18.37
N TYR A 136 -0.53 -4.13 -18.18
CA TYR A 136 -1.85 -4.60 -17.72
C TYR A 136 -2.87 -4.89 -18.83
N ARG A 137 -2.56 -4.66 -20.12
CA ARG A 137 -3.56 -4.69 -21.22
C ARG A 137 -4.36 -5.99 -21.32
N GLN A 138 -3.76 -7.13 -20.96
CA GLN A 138 -4.40 -8.46 -20.98
C GLN A 138 -4.69 -9.01 -19.58
N LEU A 139 -4.41 -8.21 -18.55
CA LEU A 139 -4.56 -8.55 -17.14
C LEU A 139 -5.80 -7.94 -16.52
N VAL A 140 -6.39 -6.91 -17.13
CA VAL A 140 -7.62 -6.26 -16.67
C VAL A 140 -8.71 -6.25 -17.75
N PRO A 141 -10.00 -6.06 -17.39
CA PRO A 141 -11.07 -5.85 -18.36
C PRO A 141 -10.77 -4.66 -19.27
N ALA A 142 -11.24 -4.71 -20.51
CA ALA A 142 -11.08 -3.60 -21.45
C ALA A 142 -11.77 -2.28 -20.99
N THR A 143 -12.69 -2.38 -20.04
CA THR A 143 -13.39 -1.25 -19.40
C THR A 143 -12.63 -0.68 -18.20
N CYS A 144 -11.59 -1.35 -17.72
CA CYS A 144 -10.81 -0.93 -16.55
C CYS A 144 -10.01 0.33 -16.88
N THR A 145 -10.14 1.35 -16.04
CA THR A 145 -9.27 2.53 -16.09
C THR A 145 -7.92 2.19 -15.48
N ARG A 146 -6.83 2.51 -16.16
CA ARG A 146 -5.46 2.22 -15.72
C ARG A 146 -4.75 3.53 -15.36
N LEU A 147 -4.35 3.68 -14.11
CA LEU A 147 -3.52 4.78 -13.61
C LEU A 147 -2.11 4.23 -13.41
N LEU A 148 -1.26 4.39 -14.42
CA LEU A 148 0.08 3.81 -14.47
C LEU A 148 1.13 4.91 -14.43
N GLY A 149 2.04 4.84 -13.47
CA GLY A 149 3.20 5.71 -13.39
C GLY A 149 3.24 6.62 -12.15
N PRO A 150 4.39 7.30 -11.96
CA PRO A 150 4.67 8.09 -10.78
C PRO A 150 3.81 9.36 -10.64
N GLU A 151 3.08 9.77 -11.68
CA GLU A 151 2.08 10.83 -11.59
C GLU A 151 0.91 10.48 -10.65
N TYR A 152 0.71 9.18 -10.36
CA TYR A 152 -0.34 8.68 -9.46
C TYR A 152 0.20 8.21 -8.10
N THR A 153 1.47 8.50 -7.77
CA THR A 153 2.05 8.03 -6.51
C THR A 153 1.32 8.55 -5.28
N LEU A 154 0.97 7.62 -4.39
CA LEU A 154 0.38 7.91 -3.09
C LEU A 154 1.48 8.37 -2.12
N LEU A 155 1.82 9.66 -2.20
CA LEU A 155 2.79 10.30 -1.31
C LEU A 155 2.10 11.02 -0.16
N ARG A 156 2.60 10.80 1.07
CA ARG A 156 2.11 11.52 2.23
C ARG A 156 2.34 13.03 2.08
N PRO A 157 1.43 13.91 2.57
CA PRO A 157 1.53 15.36 2.42
C PRO A 157 2.86 15.97 2.88
N GLN A 158 3.50 15.37 3.90
CA GLN A 158 4.78 15.86 4.42
C GLN A 158 5.89 15.87 3.36
N PHE A 159 5.84 15.01 2.34
CA PHE A 159 6.80 15.05 1.24
C PHE A 159 6.65 16.33 0.41
N ALA A 160 5.41 16.77 0.17
CA ALA A 160 5.14 18.01 -0.55
C ALA A 160 5.56 19.24 0.29
N ASP A 161 5.28 19.21 1.60
CA ASP A 161 5.69 20.28 2.53
C ASP A 161 7.21 20.46 2.55
N VAL A 162 7.96 19.37 2.65
CA VAL A 162 9.43 19.39 2.64
C VAL A 162 9.99 19.77 1.27
N ARG A 163 9.33 19.35 0.17
CA ARG A 163 9.77 19.66 -1.20
C ARG A 163 9.92 21.17 -1.44
N SER A 164 9.05 21.98 -0.84
CA SER A 164 9.11 23.45 -0.95
C SER A 164 10.39 24.08 -0.35
N ASN A 165 11.08 23.35 0.53
CA ASN A 165 12.25 23.82 1.28
C ASN A 165 13.53 23.03 0.97
N ILE A 166 13.57 22.29 -0.14
CA ILE A 166 14.77 21.52 -0.52
C ILE A 166 15.92 22.47 -0.81
N LYS A 167 17.03 22.25 -0.10
CA LYS A 167 18.30 22.93 -0.36
C LYS A 167 18.91 22.41 -1.65
N GLU A 168 19.54 23.28 -2.42
CA GLU A 168 20.34 22.86 -3.57
C GLU A 168 21.46 21.92 -3.12
N HIS A 169 21.62 20.81 -3.84
CA HIS A 169 22.71 19.88 -3.59
C HIS A 169 24.03 20.53 -4.04
N THR A 170 24.95 20.73 -3.09
CA THR A 170 26.29 21.27 -3.36
C THR A 170 27.24 20.24 -4.01
N GLY A 171 26.79 18.99 -4.17
CA GLY A 171 27.60 17.85 -4.62
C GLY A 171 28.44 17.20 -3.51
N GLU A 172 28.52 17.80 -2.33
CA GLU A 172 29.25 17.26 -1.18
C GLU A 172 28.33 16.38 -0.32
N ILE A 173 28.72 15.12 -0.09
CA ILE A 173 27.96 14.19 0.75
C ILE A 173 28.49 14.30 2.19
N ARG A 174 27.68 14.88 3.08
CA ARG A 174 27.98 15.00 4.52
C ARG A 174 27.14 14.08 5.41
N ARG A 175 26.05 13.55 4.86
CA ARG A 175 25.07 12.77 5.61
C ARG A 175 24.45 11.70 4.72
N ILE A 176 24.32 10.48 5.23
CA ILE A 176 23.64 9.36 4.57
C ILE A 176 22.45 8.96 5.43
N LEU A 177 21.27 8.87 4.81
CA LEU A 177 20.10 8.23 5.39
C LEU A 177 20.04 6.78 4.90
N ILE A 178 19.94 5.84 5.84
CA ILE A 178 19.73 4.41 5.57
C ILE A 178 18.32 4.05 6.03
N PHE A 179 17.51 3.55 5.11
CA PHE A 179 16.14 3.10 5.37
C PHE A 179 15.81 1.92 4.44
N MET A 180 15.52 0.76 5.02
CA MET A 180 15.23 -0.48 4.29
C MET A 180 13.72 -0.81 4.21
N GLY A 181 12.87 0.15 4.56
CA GLY A 181 11.41 -0.04 4.60
C GLY A 181 10.89 -0.28 6.02
N GLY A 182 9.66 -0.77 6.11
CA GLY A 182 8.97 -0.99 7.38
C GLY A 182 9.49 -2.18 8.21
N GLY A 183 10.34 -3.02 7.63
CA GLY A 183 11.00 -4.15 8.30
C GLY A 183 12.38 -4.41 7.69
N ASP A 184 13.20 -5.23 8.35
CA ASP A 184 14.54 -5.59 7.89
C ASP A 184 14.89 -7.06 8.23
N GLU A 185 14.01 -7.99 7.84
CA GLU A 185 14.12 -9.42 8.19
C GLU A 185 15.46 -10.06 7.75
N THR A 186 16.09 -9.53 6.71
CA THR A 186 17.35 -10.05 6.15
C THR A 186 18.58 -9.22 6.54
N ASP A 187 18.45 -8.34 7.55
CA ASP A 187 19.51 -7.51 8.12
C ASP A 187 20.33 -6.75 7.06
N GLN A 188 19.62 -6.18 6.06
CA GLN A 188 20.23 -5.39 4.99
C GLN A 188 20.81 -4.09 5.53
N THR A 189 20.24 -3.53 6.60
CA THR A 189 20.77 -2.33 7.26
C THR A 189 22.21 -2.55 7.71
N SER A 190 22.50 -3.66 8.40
CA SER A 190 23.87 -3.98 8.84
C SER A 190 24.82 -4.20 7.67
N ARG A 191 24.36 -4.82 6.58
CA ARG A 191 25.17 -5.01 5.36
C ARG A 191 25.57 -3.66 4.75
N VAL A 192 24.66 -2.69 4.70
CA VAL A 192 24.96 -1.35 4.20
C VAL A 192 25.89 -0.59 5.14
N LEU A 193 25.68 -0.66 6.45
CA LEU A 193 26.57 -0.04 7.43
C LEU A 193 28.00 -0.57 7.32
N ASN A 194 28.17 -1.89 7.20
CA ASN A 194 29.47 -2.51 6.99
C ASN A 194 30.13 -2.03 5.69
N ALA A 195 29.37 -1.93 4.59
CA ALA A 195 29.88 -1.42 3.32
C ALA A 195 30.33 0.05 3.42
N ILE A 196 29.57 0.91 4.10
CA ILE A 196 29.95 2.31 4.33
C ILE A 196 31.22 2.41 5.17
N GLN A 197 31.34 1.58 6.21
CA GLN A 197 32.54 1.52 7.03
C GLN A 197 33.79 1.16 6.21
N MET A 198 33.66 0.25 5.23
CA MET A 198 34.76 -0.13 4.33
C MET A 198 35.22 1.01 3.41
N LEU A 199 34.37 1.99 3.11
CA LEU A 199 34.74 3.14 2.29
C LEU A 199 35.67 4.13 3.02
N ASN A 200 35.81 4.00 4.35
CA ASN A 200 36.65 4.84 5.19
C ASN A 200 36.43 6.35 4.96
N LEU A 201 35.17 6.75 4.81
CA LEU A 201 34.77 8.14 4.64
C LEU A 201 34.90 8.90 5.97
N HIS A 202 35.40 10.13 5.91
CA HIS A 202 35.54 11.00 7.09
C HIS A 202 34.49 12.13 7.04
N ASN A 203 34.13 12.66 8.21
CA ASN A 203 33.15 13.76 8.36
C ASN A 203 31.75 13.44 7.78
N LEU A 204 31.32 12.18 7.91
CA LEU A 204 30.01 11.72 7.45
C LEU A 204 29.12 11.40 8.65
N GLU A 205 27.90 11.93 8.66
CA GLU A 205 26.85 11.53 9.58
C GLU A 205 25.98 10.43 8.95
N ILE A 206 25.58 9.44 9.74
CA ILE A 206 24.72 8.34 9.27
C ILE A 206 23.46 8.34 10.12
N ASP A 207 22.33 8.61 9.49
CA ASP A 207 21.00 8.46 10.08
C ASP A 207 20.44 7.11 9.64
N VAL A 208 20.04 6.27 10.60
CA VAL A 208 19.42 4.96 10.32
C VAL A 208 17.99 5.00 10.82
N VAL A 209 17.03 4.72 9.93
CA VAL A 209 15.62 4.59 10.27
C VAL A 209 15.27 3.10 10.19
N ILE A 210 14.78 2.56 11.29
CA ILE A 210 14.33 1.17 11.42
C ILE A 210 12.83 1.19 11.67
N GLY A 211 12.12 0.22 11.11
CA GLY A 211 10.71 -0.02 11.40
C GLY A 211 10.45 -0.34 12.89
N PRO A 212 9.18 -0.27 13.32
CA PRO A 212 8.78 -0.61 14.69
C PRO A 212 9.06 -2.07 15.06
#